data_AF-A0A1R3G614-F1
#
_entry.id   AF-A0A1R3G614-F1
#
_cell.length_a   1.000
_cell.length_b   1.000
_cell.length_c   1.000
_cell.angle_alpha   90.00
_cell.angle_beta   90.00
_cell.angle_gamma   90.00
#
_symmetry.space_group_name_H-M   'P 1'
#
loop_
_entity.id
_entity.type
_entity.pdbx_description
1 polymer ?
#
loop_
_entity_poly.entity_id
_entity_poly.type
_entity_poly.pdbx_seq_one_letter_code
_entity_poly.pdbx_strand_id
1 'polypeptide(L)'
;MAAASIQLNVRSIKAPFNLKPVPKHSPKLTRISCAAATKPPKRYSITLLPGDGIGPEIVSVTKEVLKLAGSLEGIEFNFQEMPMGGAALDLTGVPLPEETLSAARKADAVLLGAIGGYSCI
;
A
#
# COMPACT_ATOMS: atom_id res chain seq x y z
N MET A 1 9.29 -9.62 -37.65
CA MET A 1 8.51 -8.46 -37.17
C MET A 1 8.47 -8.54 -35.64
N ALA A 2 9.55 -8.09 -35.00
CA ALA A 2 9.67 -6.80 -34.32
C ALA A 2 9.11 -6.86 -32.88
N ALA A 3 9.99 -7.28 -31.96
CA ALA A 3 9.83 -7.14 -30.52
C ALA A 3 10.16 -5.69 -30.13
N ALA A 4 9.26 -5.00 -29.44
CA ALA A 4 9.50 -3.67 -28.91
C ALA A 4 9.89 -3.78 -27.42
N SER A 5 11.19 -3.76 -27.15
CA SER A 5 11.75 -3.56 -25.82
C SER A 5 11.66 -2.08 -25.46
N ILE A 6 10.81 -1.72 -24.50
CA ILE A 6 10.79 -0.37 -23.91
C ILE A 6 11.89 -0.33 -22.83
N GLN A 7 13.06 0.19 -23.19
CA GLN A 7 14.09 0.58 -22.23
C GLN A 7 13.67 1.93 -21.61
N LEU A 8 13.20 1.91 -20.37
CA LEU A 8 13.01 3.12 -19.58
C LEU A 8 14.39 3.61 -19.09
N ASN A 9 14.89 4.61 -19.77
CA ASN A 9 16.08 5.39 -19.43
C ASN A 9 15.78 6.29 -18.21
N VAL A 10 15.87 5.73 -16.99
CA VAL A 10 15.78 6.54 -15.76
C VAL A 10 17.09 7.32 -15.61
N ARG A 11 17.06 8.57 -16.07
CA ARG A 11 18.12 9.56 -15.81
C ARG A 11 18.30 9.69 -14.30
N SER A 12 19.54 9.48 -13.86
CA SER A 12 20.01 9.56 -12.48
C SER A 12 19.51 10.82 -11.78
N ILE A 13 18.57 10.65 -10.86
CA ILE A 13 18.28 11.65 -9.83
C ILE A 13 19.41 11.53 -8.79
N LYS A 14 20.32 12.50 -8.77
CA LYS A 14 21.34 12.63 -7.73
C LYS A 14 20.63 12.88 -6.39
N ALA A 15 20.52 11.86 -5.56
CA ALA A 15 20.11 12.01 -4.17
C ALA A 15 21.20 12.80 -3.40
N PRO A 16 20.83 13.80 -2.57
CA PRO A 16 21.78 14.61 -1.80
C PRO A 16 22.15 13.94 -0.46
N PHE A 17 22.34 12.62 -0.47
CA PHE A 17 22.73 11.87 0.72
C PHE A 17 24.14 11.32 0.56
N ASN A 18 25.03 11.77 1.45
CA ASN A 18 26.41 11.29 1.57
C ASN A 18 26.39 9.84 2.08
N LEU A 19 26.23 8.89 1.16
CA LEU A 19 26.35 7.47 1.43
C LEU A 19 27.82 7.14 1.68
N LYS A 20 28.16 6.79 2.92
CA LYS A 20 29.45 6.16 3.23
C LYS A 20 29.55 4.87 2.40
N PRO A 21 30.70 4.59 1.75
CA PRO A 21 30.85 3.38 0.96
C PRO A 21 30.69 2.14 1.85
N VAL A 22 29.72 1.30 1.48
CA VAL A 22 29.53 -0.03 2.09
C VAL A 22 30.76 -0.88 1.75
N PRO A 23 31.41 -1.56 2.71
CA PRO A 23 32.56 -2.41 2.43
C PRO A 23 32.16 -3.54 1.47
N LYS A 24 32.85 -3.62 0.32
CA LYS A 24 32.69 -4.71 -0.64
C LYS A 24 33.31 -6.00 -0.07
N HIS A 25 32.55 -6.72 0.75
CA HIS A 25 32.89 -8.10 1.07
C HIS A 25 32.29 -8.99 -0.01
N SER A 26 33.13 -9.50 -0.90
CA SER A 26 32.74 -10.51 -1.89
C SER A 26 32.52 -11.85 -1.18
N PRO A 27 31.29 -12.38 -1.06
CA PRO A 27 31.13 -13.73 -0.57
C PRO A 27 31.58 -14.66 -1.70
N LYS A 28 32.57 -15.50 -1.40
CA LYS A 28 32.99 -16.58 -2.30
C LYS A 28 31.78 -17.48 -2.54
N LEU A 29 31.46 -17.69 -3.82
CA LEU A 29 30.36 -18.54 -4.26
C LEU A 29 30.71 -20.01 -4.00
N THR A 30 30.43 -20.51 -2.80
CA THR A 30 30.43 -21.93 -2.49
C THR A 30 29.00 -22.40 -2.36
N ARG A 31 28.61 -23.26 -3.30
CA ARG A 31 27.31 -23.91 -3.48
C ARG A 31 26.81 -24.51 -2.16
N ILE A 32 25.66 -24.04 -1.67
CA ILE A 32 24.89 -24.71 -0.61
C ILE A 32 23.47 -24.89 -1.12
N SER A 33 23.12 -26.14 -1.39
CA SER A 33 21.75 -26.63 -1.53
C SER A 33 21.03 -26.55 -0.19
N CYS A 34 19.94 -25.80 -0.14
CA CYS A 34 18.76 -26.09 0.68
C CYS A 34 17.70 -25.05 0.31
N ALA A 35 16.46 -25.50 0.08
CA ALA A 35 15.32 -24.63 -0.18
C ALA A 35 15.32 -23.49 0.84
N ALA A 36 15.45 -22.25 0.37
CA ALA A 36 15.25 -21.09 1.22
C ALA A 36 13.85 -21.24 1.80
N ALA A 37 13.74 -21.47 3.10
CA ALA A 37 12.47 -21.51 3.80
C ALA A 37 11.91 -20.09 3.77
N THR A 38 11.32 -19.70 2.64
CA THR A 38 10.47 -18.52 2.55
C THR A 38 9.28 -18.83 3.43
N LYS A 39 9.29 -18.28 4.65
CA LYS A 39 8.12 -18.26 5.52
C LYS A 39 6.92 -17.87 4.65
N PRO A 40 5.81 -18.62 4.67
CA PRO A 40 4.67 -18.32 3.82
C PRO A 40 4.27 -16.86 4.07
N PRO A 41 4.02 -16.09 3.00
CA PRO A 41 3.73 -14.67 3.15
C PRO A 41 2.47 -14.53 4.01
N LYS A 42 2.57 -13.71 5.07
CA LYS A 42 1.40 -13.43 5.91
C LYS A 42 0.47 -12.52 5.11
N ARG A 43 -0.79 -12.93 4.97
CA ARG A 43 -1.81 -12.13 4.29
C ARG A 43 -2.68 -11.39 5.32
N TYR A 44 -2.86 -10.09 5.12
CA TYR A 44 -3.78 -9.28 5.90
C TYR A 44 -4.81 -8.60 4.99
N SER A 45 -6.06 -8.60 5.41
CA SER A 45 -7.14 -7.86 4.77
C SER A 45 -7.30 -6.51 5.46
N ILE A 46 -7.21 -5.43 4.70
CA ILE A 46 -7.30 -4.06 5.18
C ILE A 46 -8.47 -3.36 4.49
N THR A 47 -9.41 -2.86 5.27
CA THR A 47 -10.46 -1.99 4.75
C THR A 47 -9.94 -0.56 4.66
N LEU A 48 -10.01 0.03 3.48
CA LEU A 48 -9.60 1.40 3.20
C LEU A 48 -10.85 2.30 3.24
N LEU A 49 -10.81 3.31 4.11
CA LEU A 49 -11.83 4.33 4.26
C LEU A 49 -11.20 5.67 3.86
N PRO A 50 -11.21 6.04 2.57
CA PRO A 50 -10.54 7.24 2.08
C PRO A 50 -11.12 8.52 2.73
N GLY A 51 -12.43 8.52 2.96
CA GLY A 51 -13.14 9.63 3.59
C GLY A 51 -13.21 10.87 2.70
N ASP A 52 -13.12 12.05 3.31
CA ASP A 52 -13.44 13.35 2.71
C ASP A 52 -12.20 14.25 2.56
N GLY A 53 -12.36 15.33 1.78
CA GLY A 53 -11.32 16.35 1.60
C GLY A 53 -10.06 15.76 0.97
N ILE A 54 -8.93 15.87 1.67
CA ILE A 54 -7.61 15.34 1.24
C ILE A 54 -7.42 13.84 1.53
N GLY A 55 -8.44 13.20 2.12
CA GLY A 55 -8.39 11.81 2.55
C GLY A 55 -8.05 10.83 1.41
N PRO A 56 -8.75 10.87 0.27
CA PRO A 56 -8.48 9.97 -0.87
C PRO A 56 -7.03 10.04 -1.39
N GLU A 57 -6.44 11.23 -1.46
CA GLU A 57 -5.07 11.43 -1.92
C GLU A 57 -4.04 10.81 -0.96
N ILE A 58 -4.22 11.03 0.34
CA ILE A 58 -3.33 10.48 1.37
C ILE A 58 -3.46 8.96 1.43
N VAL A 59 -4.67 8.42 1.36
CA VAL A 59 -4.90 6.96 1.38
C VAL A 59 -4.30 6.28 0.16
N SER A 60 -4.39 6.90 -1.03
CA SER A 60 -3.77 6.38 -2.25
C SER A 60 -2.25 6.22 -2.08
N VAL A 61 -1.55 7.26 -1.62
CA VAL A 61 -0.10 7.20 -1.37
C VAL A 61 0.24 6.20 -0.28
N THR A 62 -0.54 6.15 0.80
CA THR A 62 -0.32 5.20 1.91
C THR A 62 -0.44 3.75 1.45
N LYS A 63 -1.42 3.45 0.57
CA LYS A 63 -1.59 2.12 -0.04
C LYS A 63 -0.36 1.69 -0.83
N GLU A 64 0.26 2.59 -1.59
CA GLU A 64 1.49 2.30 -2.33
C GLU A 64 2.69 2.03 -1.40
N VAL A 65 2.86 2.86 -0.36
CA VAL A 65 3.91 2.70 0.64
C VAL A 65 3.75 1.38 1.40
N LEU A 66 2.52 1.01 1.78
CA LEU A 66 2.23 -0.25 2.45
C LEU A 66 2.55 -1.45 1.57
N LYS A 67 2.23 -1.40 0.27
CA LYS A 67 2.60 -2.46 -0.67
C LYS A 67 4.12 -2.65 -0.75
N LEU A 68 4.86 -1.54 -0.83
CA LEU A 68 6.33 -1.57 -0.86
C LEU A 68 6.88 -2.15 0.45
N ALA A 69 6.42 -1.67 1.60
CA ALA A 69 6.84 -2.17 2.90
C ALA A 69 6.51 -3.66 3.08
N GLY A 70 5.32 -4.09 2.65
CA GLY A 70 4.91 -5.49 2.70
C GLY A 70 5.82 -6.40 1.86
N SER A 71 6.24 -5.93 0.68
CA SER A 71 7.17 -6.69 -0.18
C SER A 71 8.53 -6.92 0.47
N LEU A 72 9.00 -6.02 1.33
CA LEU A 72 10.28 -6.14 2.04
C LEU A 72 10.20 -7.12 3.22
N GLU A 73 9.03 -7.20 3.87
CA GLU A 73 8.80 -8.02 5.07
C GLU A 73 8.14 -9.39 4.77
N GLY A 74 7.84 -9.68 3.50
CA GLY A 74 7.10 -10.89 3.12
C GLY A 74 5.65 -10.89 3.60
N ILE A 75 5.01 -9.72 3.58
CA ILE A 75 3.61 -9.51 3.96
C ILE A 75 2.81 -9.12 2.71
N GLU A 76 1.68 -9.78 2.51
CA GLU A 76 0.73 -9.43 1.45
C GLU A 76 -0.47 -8.70 2.04
N PHE A 77 -0.78 -7.54 1.47
CA PHE A 77 -1.96 -6.75 1.85
C PHE A 77 -3.04 -6.87 0.78
N ASN A 78 -4.23 -7.29 1.20
CA ASN A 78 -5.44 -7.21 0.41
C ASN A 78 -6.22 -5.96 0.85
N PHE A 79 -6.53 -5.08 -0.10
CA PHE A 79 -7.20 -3.80 0.21
C PHE A 79 -8.62 -3.82 -0.33
N GLN A 80 -9.59 -3.47 0.53
CA GLN A 80 -10.98 -3.26 0.14
C GLN A 80 -11.39 -1.83 0.45
N GLU A 81 -11.68 -1.03 -0.58
CA GLU A 81 -12.13 0.36 -0.41
C GLU A 81 -13.63 0.41 -0.14
N MET A 82 -14.04 1.16 0.87
CA MET A 82 -15.44 1.34 1.26
C MET A 82 -15.75 2.82 1.55
N PRO A 83 -16.95 3.32 1.20
CA PRO A 83 -17.32 4.71 1.43
C PRO A 83 -17.60 4.97 2.93
N MET A 84 -17.16 6.12 3.42
CA MET A 84 -17.45 6.64 4.77
C MET A 84 -17.44 8.18 4.75
N GLY A 85 -18.21 8.82 5.64
CA GLY A 85 -18.23 10.27 5.79
C GLY A 85 -19.14 10.97 4.79
N GLY A 86 -18.75 12.18 4.37
CA GLY A 86 -19.44 12.96 3.34
C GLY A 86 -19.56 12.20 2.02
N ALA A 87 -18.50 11.50 1.60
CA ALA A 87 -18.51 10.64 0.42
C ALA A 87 -19.58 9.54 0.52
N ALA A 88 -19.87 9.00 1.71
CA ALA A 88 -20.94 8.03 1.88
C ALA A 88 -22.33 8.67 1.93
N LEU A 89 -22.46 9.86 2.53
CA LEU A 89 -23.68 10.65 2.51
C LEU A 89 -24.11 10.94 1.07
N ASP A 90 -23.18 11.40 0.24
CA ASP A 90 -23.47 11.74 -1.16
C ASP A 90 -23.89 10.51 -1.99
N LEU A 91 -23.33 9.33 -1.69
CA LEU A 91 -23.59 8.10 -2.44
C LEU A 91 -24.83 7.34 -1.96
N THR A 92 -25.07 7.30 -0.65
CA THR A 92 -26.03 6.38 -0.02
C THR A 92 -27.05 7.06 0.87
N GLY A 93 -26.88 8.36 1.13
CA GLY A 93 -27.70 9.13 2.09
C GLY A 93 -27.38 8.83 3.56
N VAL A 94 -26.42 7.94 3.84
CA VAL A 94 -25.99 7.60 5.21
C VAL A 94 -24.47 7.77 5.35
N PRO A 95 -23.99 8.40 6.44
CA PRO A 95 -22.57 8.71 6.62
C PRO A 95 -21.72 7.46 6.89
N LEU A 96 -22.35 6.38 7.34
CA LEU A 96 -21.70 5.12 7.62
C LEU A 96 -22.64 3.97 7.18
N PRO A 97 -22.52 3.50 5.93
CA PRO A 97 -23.29 2.38 5.43
C PRO A 97 -23.01 1.09 6.22
N GLU A 98 -24.03 0.25 6.40
CA GLU A 98 -23.88 -1.04 7.09
C GLU A 98 -22.89 -1.97 6.37
N GLU A 99 -22.79 -1.86 5.05
CA GLU A 99 -21.81 -2.59 4.25
C GLU A 99 -20.37 -2.19 4.61
N THR A 100 -20.11 -0.90 4.82
CA THR A 100 -18.80 -0.38 5.25
C THR A 100 -18.44 -0.90 6.64
N LEU A 101 -19.41 -0.88 7.57
CA LEU A 101 -19.24 -1.46 8.91
C LEU A 101 -18.95 -2.96 8.85
N SER A 102 -19.69 -3.68 8.01
CA SER A 102 -19.52 -5.12 7.81
C SER A 102 -18.14 -5.46 7.23
N ALA A 103 -17.66 -4.68 6.26
CA ALA A 103 -16.32 -4.84 5.70
C ALA A 103 -15.23 -4.51 6.74
N ALA A 104 -15.38 -3.42 7.49
CA ALA A 104 -14.45 -3.04 8.55
C ALA A 104 -14.32 -4.11 9.65
N ARG A 105 -15.44 -4.76 10.04
CA ARG A 105 -15.45 -5.84 11.03
C ARG A 105 -14.82 -7.14 10.54
N LYS A 106 -14.84 -7.40 9.23
CA LYS A 106 -14.26 -8.61 8.62
C LYS A 106 -12.76 -8.47 8.33
N ALA A 107 -12.26 -7.24 8.24
CA ALA A 107 -10.86 -6.96 7.99
C ALA A 107 -10.01 -7.13 9.25
N ASP A 108 -8.71 -7.40 9.05
CA ASP A 108 -7.72 -7.46 10.12
C ASP A 108 -7.37 -6.06 10.63
N ALA A 109 -7.48 -5.05 9.76
CA ALA A 109 -7.23 -3.65 10.08
C ALA A 109 -8.07 -2.71 9.21
N VAL A 110 -8.19 -1.46 9.65
CA VAL A 110 -8.87 -0.38 8.93
C VAL A 110 -7.89 0.78 8.77
N LEU A 111 -7.72 1.26 7.54
CA LEU A 111 -6.99 2.50 7.25
C LEU A 111 -8.01 3.59 6.95
N LEU A 112 -8.11 4.56 7.86
CA LEU A 112 -9.00 5.70 7.75
C LEU A 112 -8.20 6.94 7.35
N GLY A 113 -8.65 7.63 6.31
CA GLY A 113 -8.05 8.87 5.81
C GLY A 113 -8.42 10.08 6.66
N ALA A 114 -9.25 10.96 6.09
CA ALA A 114 -9.78 12.12 6.79
C ALA A 114 -11.31 12.08 6.75
N ILE A 115 -11.98 12.49 7.82
CA ILE A 115 -13.45 12.61 7.84
C ILE A 115 -13.79 14.03 8.24
N GLY A 116 -14.71 14.65 7.49
CA GLY A 116 -15.19 15.98 7.77
C GLY A 116 -15.06 16.92 6.58
N GLY A 117 -16.07 17.77 6.44
CA GLY A 117 -16.15 18.79 5.42
C GLY A 117 -17.36 19.69 5.69
N TYR A 118 -17.44 20.82 5.00
CA TYR A 118 -18.55 21.76 5.14
C TYR A 118 -19.91 21.17 4.72
N SER A 119 -19.88 20.07 3.95
CA SER A 119 -21.07 19.37 3.44
C SER A 119 -21.62 18.31 4.40
N CYS A 120 -20.96 18.06 5.54
CA CYS A 120 -21.49 17.19 6.60
C CYS A 120 -22.49 17.98 7.47
N ILE A 121 -23.62 18.36 6.88
CA ILE A 121 -24.81 18.95 7.52
C ILE A 121 -26.05 18.20 7.03
#